data_AF-A0A5N9EP06-F1
#
_entry.id   AF-A0A5N9EP06-F1
#
_cell.length_a   1.000
_cell.length_b   1.000
_cell.length_c   1.000
_cell.angle_alpha   90.00
_cell.angle_beta   90.00
_cell.angle_gamma   90.00
#
_symmetry.space_group_name_H-M   'P 1'
#
loop_
_entity.id
_entity.type
_entity.pdbx_description
1 polymer ?
#
loop_
_entity_poly.entity_id
_entity_poly.type
_entity_poly.pdbx_seq_one_letter_code
_entity_poly.pdbx_strand_id
1 'polypeptide(L)'
;MSDKKRNNLEIFHSFAGNILDRSEVERRDQNWISSLISNPETKFLLAKNLLFPVESKSKELVWLTKKSLSQISDTISEDLFYLLGTKDNVGYFALDITNITVNTLDTWEFLEPREIALSANETDVAIMAQAKSQIYWHSSHRYCSKCGSLSIPQKGGIVRTCQSCEMQHFPRTDPVVIMLVYKDQHCLLGQNRRRANGFYSALAGFMDHAESIEEAVRREVKEESGVDIKSVICHSSQP
;
A
#
# COMPACT_ATOMS: atom_id res chain seq x y z
N MET A 1 -35.42 -20.86 19.26
CA MET A 1 -35.34 -19.53 18.63
C MET A 1 -34.10 -19.53 17.76
N SER A 2 -34.30 -19.31 16.47
CA SER A 2 -33.41 -19.72 15.38
C SER A 2 -32.08 -18.98 15.36
N ASP A 3 -30.99 -19.74 15.46
CA ASP A 3 -29.68 -19.41 14.89
C ASP A 3 -29.86 -19.22 13.38
N LYS A 4 -30.16 -17.99 12.99
CA LYS A 4 -30.10 -17.57 11.59
C LYS A 4 -28.63 -17.65 11.18
N LYS A 5 -28.34 -18.67 10.39
CA LYS A 5 -27.21 -18.76 9.44
C LYS A 5 -26.59 -17.38 9.21
N ARG A 6 -25.46 -17.12 9.86
CA ARG A 6 -24.51 -16.12 9.34
C ARG A 6 -24.09 -16.68 8.00
N ASN A 7 -24.73 -16.18 6.93
CA ASN A 7 -24.16 -16.33 5.59
C ASN A 7 -22.73 -15.80 5.72
N ASN A 8 -21.74 -16.68 5.55
CA ASN A 8 -20.36 -16.28 5.31
C ASN A 8 -20.37 -15.56 3.96
N LEU A 9 -20.79 -14.30 3.97
CA LEU A 9 -20.37 -13.36 2.95
C LEU A 9 -18.86 -13.26 3.16
N GLU A 10 -18.10 -13.79 2.21
CA GLU A 10 -16.67 -13.59 2.15
C GLU A 10 -16.46 -12.08 2.04
N ILE A 11 -16.00 -11.44 3.13
CA ILE A 11 -15.86 -9.99 3.19
C ILE A 11 -14.62 -9.65 2.37
N PHE A 12 -14.85 -9.14 1.17
CA PHE A 12 -13.80 -8.63 0.32
C PHE A 12 -13.40 -7.21 0.75
N HIS A 13 -12.10 -6.98 0.91
CA HIS A 13 -11.52 -5.66 1.17
C HIS A 13 -10.61 -5.26 0.01
N SER A 14 -10.96 -4.18 -0.68
CA SER A 14 -10.08 -3.58 -1.69
C SER A 14 -8.70 -3.32 -1.07
N PHE A 15 -7.63 -3.53 -1.83
CA PHE A 15 -6.24 -3.43 -1.37
C PHE A 15 -5.75 -4.54 -0.40
N ALA A 16 -6.62 -5.46 0.04
CA ALA A 16 -6.24 -6.64 0.80
C ALA A 16 -6.18 -7.91 -0.09
N GLY A 17 -5.65 -9.01 0.45
CA GLY A 17 -5.56 -10.28 -0.30
C GLY A 17 -4.30 -10.39 -1.19
N ASN A 18 -3.22 -9.72 -0.82
CA ASN A 18 -1.96 -9.80 -1.53
C ASN A 18 -1.39 -11.22 -1.46
N ILE A 19 -1.28 -11.88 -2.62
CA ILE A 19 -0.91 -13.31 -2.73
C ILE A 19 0.60 -13.57 -2.80
N LEU A 20 1.42 -12.51 -2.81
CA LEU A 20 2.87 -12.68 -2.91
C LEU A 20 3.44 -13.19 -1.59
N ASP A 21 4.30 -14.20 -1.67
CA ASP A 21 5.18 -14.54 -0.56
C ASP A 21 6.11 -13.35 -0.31
N ARG A 22 6.16 -12.88 0.94
CA ARG A 22 7.01 -11.78 1.34
C ARG A 22 8.48 -12.15 1.32
N SER A 23 8.85 -13.43 1.39
CA SER A 23 10.23 -13.92 1.31
C SER A 23 11.18 -13.19 2.27
N GLU A 24 10.76 -13.04 3.54
CA GLU A 24 11.48 -12.21 4.53
C GLU A 24 12.91 -12.71 4.80
N VAL A 25 13.11 -14.02 4.73
CA VAL A 25 14.41 -14.66 4.99
C VAL A 25 15.32 -14.49 3.78
N GLU A 26 14.83 -14.82 2.59
CA GLU A 26 15.56 -14.85 1.34
C GLU A 26 16.01 -13.44 0.90
N ARG A 27 15.21 -12.42 1.19
CA ARG A 27 15.54 -11.00 0.95
C ARG A 27 16.86 -10.56 1.58
N ARG A 28 17.39 -11.28 2.56
CA ARG A 28 18.68 -10.97 3.18
C ARG A 28 19.85 -11.28 2.26
N ASP A 29 19.66 -12.15 1.28
CA ASP A 29 20.65 -12.50 0.27
C ASP A 29 20.50 -11.62 -0.98
N GLN A 30 21.49 -10.76 -1.21
CA GLN A 30 21.51 -9.89 -2.38
C GLN A 30 21.66 -10.68 -3.69
N ASN A 31 22.36 -11.82 -3.68
CA ASN A 31 22.51 -12.65 -4.87
C ASN A 31 21.18 -13.28 -5.27
N TRP A 32 20.38 -13.69 -4.29
CA TRP A 32 19.02 -14.18 -4.54
C TRP A 32 18.15 -13.10 -5.17
N ILE A 33 18.18 -11.86 -4.66
CA ILE A 33 17.45 -10.74 -5.27
C ILE A 33 17.92 -10.49 -6.70
N SER A 34 19.23 -10.44 -6.94
CA SER A 34 19.79 -10.27 -8.29
C SER A 34 19.40 -11.42 -9.23
N SER A 35 19.24 -12.64 -8.72
CA SER A 35 18.74 -13.77 -9.50
C SER A 35 17.28 -13.58 -9.92
N LEU A 36 16.42 -13.04 -9.04
CA LEU A 36 15.05 -12.67 -9.39
C LEU A 36 15.02 -11.56 -10.44
N ILE A 37 15.82 -10.51 -10.27
CA ILE A 37 15.90 -9.41 -11.24
C ILE A 37 16.37 -9.92 -12.62
N SER A 38 17.15 -10.99 -12.67
CA SER A 38 17.64 -11.58 -13.92
C SER A 38 16.66 -12.56 -14.56
N ASN A 39 15.64 -13.03 -13.83
CA ASN A 39 14.60 -13.91 -14.37
C ASN A 39 13.76 -13.15 -15.42
N PRO A 40 13.63 -13.64 -16.67
CA PRO A 40 12.86 -12.98 -17.72
C PRO A 40 11.36 -12.85 -17.43
N GLU A 41 10.81 -13.70 -16.56
CA GLU A 41 9.39 -13.69 -16.16
C GLU A 41 9.09 -12.70 -15.03
N THR A 42 10.13 -12.15 -14.37
CA THR A 42 9.98 -11.17 -13.30
C THR A 42 9.18 -9.97 -13.75
N LYS A 43 8.24 -9.58 -12.88
CA LYS A 43 7.27 -8.53 -13.15
C LYS A 43 7.65 -7.24 -12.44
N PHE A 44 7.54 -6.15 -13.17
CA PHE A 44 7.89 -4.80 -12.72
C PHE A 44 6.65 -3.91 -12.83
N LEU A 45 6.26 -3.30 -11.71
CA LEU A 45 5.19 -2.32 -11.62
C LEU A 45 5.79 -0.93 -11.44
N LEU A 46 5.53 -0.05 -12.39
CA LEU A 46 6.01 1.32 -12.34
C LEU A 46 5.04 2.21 -11.56
N ALA A 47 5.57 3.28 -10.97
CA ALA A 47 4.77 4.42 -10.52
C ALA A 47 5.42 5.74 -10.92
N LYS A 48 4.60 6.73 -11.27
CA LYS A 48 5.02 8.10 -11.57
C LYS A 48 4.20 9.05 -10.70
N ASN A 49 4.85 9.76 -9.78
CA ASN A 49 4.18 10.57 -8.75
C ASN A 49 3.12 9.76 -7.96
N LEU A 50 3.42 8.49 -7.65
CA LEU A 50 2.49 7.53 -7.00
C LEU A 50 1.23 7.17 -7.82
N LEU A 51 1.16 7.58 -9.08
CA LEU A 51 0.18 7.11 -10.05
C LEU A 51 0.72 5.86 -10.75
N PHE A 52 -0.16 4.93 -11.10
CA PHE A 52 0.22 3.65 -11.70
C PHE A 52 -0.29 3.56 -13.13
N PRO A 53 0.52 2.98 -14.05
CA PRO A 53 0.11 2.82 -15.43
C PRO A 53 -0.97 1.73 -15.54
N VAL A 54 -2.05 2.06 -16.24
CA VAL A 54 -3.05 1.13 -16.71
C VAL A 54 -3.13 1.17 -18.23
N GLU A 55 -3.57 0.09 -18.85
CA GLU A 55 -3.89 0.10 -20.28
C GLU A 55 -5.18 0.89 -20.50
N SER A 56 -5.16 1.83 -21.45
CA SER A 56 -6.20 2.86 -21.58
C SER A 56 -7.62 2.33 -21.80
N LYS A 57 -7.79 1.14 -22.40
CA LYS A 57 -9.10 0.56 -22.74
C LYS A 57 -9.65 -0.37 -21.66
N SER A 58 -8.83 -1.30 -21.19
CA SER A 58 -9.14 -2.33 -20.20
C SER A 58 -9.08 -1.81 -18.76
N LYS A 59 -8.30 -0.74 -18.52
CA LYS A 59 -7.97 -0.22 -17.18
C LYS A 59 -7.26 -1.24 -16.28
N GLU A 60 -6.66 -2.27 -16.86
CA GLU A 60 -5.83 -3.23 -16.15
C GLU A 60 -4.43 -2.64 -15.88
N LEU A 61 -3.86 -3.00 -14.73
CA LEU A 61 -2.50 -2.58 -14.36
C LEU A 61 -1.46 -3.12 -15.34
N VAL A 62 -0.55 -2.24 -15.76
CA VAL A 62 0.53 -2.62 -16.67
C VAL A 62 1.70 -3.21 -15.89
N TRP A 63 1.93 -4.50 -16.10
CA TRP A 63 3.11 -5.22 -15.62
C TRP A 63 4.14 -5.36 -16.73
N LEU A 64 5.38 -4.99 -16.46
CA LEU A 64 6.48 -5.11 -17.41
C LEU A 64 7.37 -6.31 -17.08
N THR A 65 7.93 -6.91 -18.13
CA THR A 65 9.06 -7.84 -18.00
C THR A 65 10.37 -7.06 -18.08
N LYS A 66 11.51 -7.70 -17.75
CA LYS A 66 12.84 -7.08 -17.91
C LYS A 66 13.08 -6.57 -19.34
N LYS A 67 12.64 -7.32 -20.35
CA LYS A 67 12.76 -6.95 -21.77
C LYS A 67 11.93 -5.70 -22.10
N SER A 68 10.71 -5.61 -21.60
CA SER A 68 9.86 -4.42 -21.82
C SER A 68 10.36 -3.21 -21.05
N LEU A 69 10.94 -3.41 -19.87
CA LEU A 69 11.55 -2.35 -19.07
C LEU A 69 12.73 -1.68 -19.80
N SER A 70 13.64 -2.48 -20.39
CA SER A 70 14.76 -1.93 -21.17
C SER A 70 14.31 -1.20 -22.44
N GLN A 71 13.15 -1.53 -23.00
CA GLN A 71 12.61 -0.83 -24.18
C GLN A 71 12.11 0.59 -23.86
N ILE A 72 11.64 0.82 -22.64
CA ILE A 72 11.09 2.14 -22.25
C ILE A 72 12.17 3.07 -21.68
N SER A 73 13.26 2.54 -21.14
CA SER A 73 14.43 3.30 -20.72
C SER A 73 15.64 2.41 -20.42
N ASP A 74 16.80 2.78 -20.96
CA ASP A 74 18.09 2.16 -20.66
C ASP A 74 18.75 2.71 -19.38
N THR A 75 18.15 3.73 -18.74
CA THR A 75 18.77 4.44 -17.60
C THR A 75 18.23 4.02 -16.24
N ILE A 76 17.29 3.08 -16.19
CA ILE A 76 16.70 2.62 -14.94
C ILE A 76 17.71 1.74 -14.20
N SER A 77 18.24 2.24 -13.08
CA SER A 77 19.11 1.48 -12.17
C SER A 77 18.30 0.45 -11.37
N GLU A 78 18.90 -0.73 -11.14
CA GLU A 78 18.35 -1.77 -10.26
C GLU A 78 18.24 -1.31 -8.80
N ASP A 79 18.96 -0.25 -8.38
CA ASP A 79 18.84 0.35 -7.04
C ASP A 79 17.45 0.93 -6.75
N LEU A 80 16.63 1.11 -7.79
CA LEU A 80 15.25 1.60 -7.70
C LEU A 80 14.23 0.46 -7.57
N PHE A 81 14.68 -0.80 -7.58
CA PHE A 81 13.79 -1.97 -7.58
C PHE A 81 13.46 -2.37 -6.15
N TYR A 82 12.21 -2.15 -5.76
CA TYR A 82 11.70 -2.58 -4.46
C TYR A 82 10.95 -3.89 -4.61
N LEU A 83 11.45 -4.96 -4.00
CA LEU A 83 10.82 -6.27 -4.09
C LEU A 83 9.49 -6.25 -3.32
N LEU A 84 8.40 -6.62 -3.97
CA LEU A 84 7.08 -6.78 -3.36
C LEU A 84 6.88 -8.19 -2.82
N GLY A 85 7.50 -9.17 -3.47
CA GLY A 85 7.51 -10.57 -3.06
C GLY A 85 7.71 -11.49 -4.25
N THR A 86 7.46 -12.78 -4.04
CA THR A 86 7.50 -13.79 -5.10
C THR A 86 6.20 -14.56 -5.21
N LYS A 87 5.90 -15.06 -6.40
CA LYS A 87 4.88 -16.08 -6.62
C LYS A 87 5.39 -17.06 -7.65
N ASP A 88 5.31 -18.35 -7.37
CA ASP A 88 5.79 -19.41 -8.27
C ASP A 88 7.26 -19.20 -8.72
N ASN A 89 8.12 -18.74 -7.80
CA ASN A 89 9.53 -18.35 -8.03
C ASN A 89 9.75 -17.14 -8.98
N VAL A 90 8.69 -16.43 -9.36
CA VAL A 90 8.76 -15.18 -10.13
C VAL A 90 8.79 -14.00 -9.17
N GLY A 91 9.74 -13.09 -9.37
CA GLY A 91 9.86 -11.86 -8.60
C GLY A 91 8.85 -10.79 -9.04
N TYR A 92 8.33 -10.04 -8.09
CA TYR A 92 7.48 -8.87 -8.32
C TYR A 92 8.15 -7.65 -7.71
N PHE A 93 8.45 -6.64 -8.52
CA PHE A 93 9.12 -5.42 -8.09
C PHE A 93 8.30 -4.17 -8.37
N ALA A 94 8.44 -3.16 -7.53
CA ALA A 94 7.93 -1.81 -7.72
C ALA A 94 9.06 -0.83 -7.99
N LEU A 95 8.80 0.18 -8.82
CA LEU A 95 9.78 1.20 -9.20
C LEU A 95 9.15 2.58 -9.24
N ASP A 96 9.88 3.57 -8.76
CA ASP A 96 9.52 4.98 -8.92
C ASP A 96 10.24 5.59 -10.14
N ILE A 97 9.48 5.91 -11.17
CA ILE A 97 9.97 6.52 -12.41
C ILE A 97 9.71 8.03 -12.47
N THR A 98 9.33 8.66 -11.35
CA THR A 98 8.97 10.09 -11.29
C THR A 98 10.02 11.01 -11.92
N ASN A 99 11.31 10.72 -11.68
CA ASN A 99 12.44 11.51 -12.17
C ASN A 99 13.17 10.84 -13.33
N ILE A 100 12.54 9.86 -13.99
CA ILE A 100 13.13 9.12 -15.11
C ILE A 100 12.34 9.45 -16.37
N THR A 101 13.06 9.85 -17.42
CA THR A 101 12.47 9.94 -18.75
C THR A 101 12.24 8.53 -19.26
N VAL A 102 10.96 8.18 -19.46
CA VAL A 102 10.55 6.92 -20.06
C VAL A 102 9.82 7.20 -21.37
N ASN A 103 10.05 6.35 -22.36
CA ASN A 103 9.25 6.34 -23.58
C ASN A 103 7.93 5.66 -23.24
N THR A 104 6.95 6.43 -22.76
CA THR A 104 5.60 5.91 -22.53
C THR A 104 4.99 5.51 -23.87
N LEU A 105 4.45 4.30 -23.95
CA LEU A 105 3.62 3.92 -25.08
C LEU A 105 2.32 4.74 -25.02
N ASP A 106 1.82 5.22 -26.17
CA ASP A 106 0.57 6.01 -26.28
C ASP A 106 -0.69 5.30 -25.74
N THR A 107 -0.55 4.03 -25.33
CA THR A 107 -1.60 3.16 -24.82
C THR A 107 -1.73 3.14 -23.30
N TRP A 108 -0.90 3.90 -22.56
CA TRP A 108 -0.93 3.92 -21.09
C TRP A 108 -1.54 5.21 -20.54
N GLU A 109 -2.30 5.04 -19.47
CA GLU A 109 -2.78 6.14 -18.64
C GLU A 109 -2.28 5.95 -17.20
N PHE A 110 -1.86 7.01 -16.54
CA PHE A 110 -1.42 6.96 -15.14
C PHE A 110 -2.57 7.40 -14.24
N LEU A 111 -3.10 6.47 -13.45
CA LEU A 111 -4.27 6.69 -12.60
C LEU A 111 -3.93 6.61 -11.11
N GLU A 112 -4.78 7.26 -10.31
CA GLU A 112 -4.73 7.13 -8.85
C GLU A 112 -5.17 5.71 -8.42
N PRO A 113 -4.50 5.08 -7.43
CA PRO A 113 -4.85 3.75 -6.94
C PRO A 113 -6.31 3.53 -6.55
N ARG A 114 -7.00 4.58 -6.08
CA ARG A 114 -8.43 4.50 -5.74
C ARG A 114 -9.31 4.34 -6.98
N GLU A 115 -8.94 4.96 -8.09
CA GLU A 115 -9.66 4.84 -9.35
C GLU A 115 -9.43 3.45 -9.96
N ILE A 116 -8.18 2.99 -9.92
CA ILE A 116 -7.79 1.64 -10.39
C ILE A 116 -8.53 0.56 -9.61
N ALA A 117 -8.66 0.71 -8.29
CA ALA A 117 -9.35 -0.25 -7.43
C ALA A 117 -10.84 -0.45 -7.75
N LEU A 118 -11.46 0.42 -8.55
CA LEU A 118 -12.85 0.28 -8.98
C LEU A 118 -13.03 -0.64 -10.19
N SER A 119 -11.97 -0.87 -10.98
CA SER A 119 -12.05 -1.62 -12.24
C SER A 119 -11.03 -2.75 -12.38
N ALA A 120 -9.89 -2.68 -11.70
CA ALA A 120 -8.84 -3.68 -11.80
C ALA A 120 -9.13 -4.92 -10.93
N ASN A 121 -8.43 -6.02 -11.25
CA ASN A 121 -8.54 -7.25 -10.47
C ASN A 121 -7.99 -7.08 -9.05
N GLU A 122 -8.61 -7.79 -8.11
CA GLU A 122 -8.39 -7.67 -6.67
C GLU A 122 -6.94 -7.94 -6.26
N THR A 123 -6.33 -8.97 -6.86
CA THR A 123 -4.96 -9.38 -6.59
C THR A 123 -3.96 -8.27 -6.95
N ASP A 124 -4.07 -7.71 -8.15
CA ASP A 124 -3.18 -6.65 -8.59
C ASP A 124 -3.37 -5.38 -7.77
N VAL A 125 -4.61 -5.07 -7.37
CA VAL A 125 -4.90 -3.94 -6.48
C VAL A 125 -4.22 -4.10 -5.12
N ALA A 126 -4.21 -5.32 -4.57
CA ALA A 126 -3.54 -5.63 -3.31
C ALA A 126 -2.01 -5.56 -3.40
N ILE A 127 -1.43 -5.93 -4.56
CA ILE A 127 0.00 -5.78 -4.82
C ILE A 127 0.37 -4.31 -5.05
N MET A 128 -0.44 -3.57 -5.80
CA MET A 128 -0.29 -2.14 -6.03
C MET A 128 -0.36 -1.34 -4.72
N ALA A 129 -1.23 -1.71 -3.78
CA ALA A 129 -1.32 -1.06 -2.48
C ALA A 129 0.02 -1.09 -1.73
N GLN A 130 0.65 -2.26 -1.68
CA GLN A 130 1.99 -2.42 -1.12
C GLN A 130 3.02 -1.61 -1.90
N ALA A 131 2.99 -1.67 -3.23
CA ALA A 131 3.91 -0.92 -4.08
C ALA A 131 3.85 0.58 -3.79
N LYS A 132 2.63 1.14 -3.71
CA LYS A 132 2.41 2.55 -3.37
C LYS A 132 3.03 2.90 -2.03
N SER A 133 2.73 2.12 -0.99
CA SER A 133 3.23 2.35 0.36
C SER A 133 4.75 2.29 0.44
N GLN A 134 5.37 1.32 -0.25
CA GLN A 134 6.82 1.16 -0.26
C GLN A 134 7.53 2.28 -1.02
N ILE A 135 7.02 2.66 -2.21
CA ILE A 135 7.53 3.79 -2.98
C ILE A 135 7.39 5.10 -2.19
N TYR A 136 6.22 5.35 -1.61
CA TYR A 136 5.96 6.55 -0.81
C TYR A 136 6.90 6.65 0.39
N TRP A 137 7.11 5.55 1.12
CA TRP A 137 8.04 5.54 2.23
C TRP A 137 9.47 5.87 1.78
N HIS A 138 9.95 5.26 0.70
CA HIS A 138 11.29 5.52 0.20
C HIS A 138 11.51 6.95 -0.30
N SER A 139 10.50 7.58 -0.92
CA SER A 139 10.60 8.97 -1.39
C SER A 139 10.64 9.97 -0.22
N SER A 140 9.93 9.67 0.88
CA SER A 140 9.82 10.53 2.05
C SER A 140 10.88 10.28 3.15
N HIS A 141 11.52 9.10 3.20
CA HIS A 141 12.44 8.70 4.29
C HIS A 141 13.89 8.50 3.81
N ARG A 142 14.38 9.38 2.94
CA ARG A 142 15.72 9.27 2.33
C ARG A 142 16.90 9.47 3.28
N TYR A 143 16.67 10.17 4.40
CA TYR A 143 17.71 10.54 5.37
C TYR A 143 17.48 9.83 6.71
N CYS A 144 18.57 9.56 7.42
CA CYS A 144 18.57 8.92 8.72
C CYS A 144 17.99 9.86 9.78
N SER A 145 16.95 9.42 10.49
CA SER A 145 16.33 10.21 11.56
C SER A 145 17.22 10.38 12.80
N LYS A 146 18.30 9.57 12.94
CA LYS A 146 19.26 9.68 14.04
C LYS A 146 20.37 10.69 13.77
N CYS A 147 20.91 10.76 12.55
CA CYS A 147 22.13 11.53 12.27
C CYS A 147 22.05 12.43 11.02
N GLY A 148 20.95 12.43 10.28
CA GLY A 148 20.75 13.28 9.08
C GLY A 148 21.48 12.84 7.81
N SER A 149 22.34 11.81 7.86
CA SER A 149 23.00 11.28 6.66
C SER A 149 22.04 10.51 5.75
N LEU A 150 22.34 10.41 4.45
CA LEU A 150 21.58 9.57 3.53
C LEU A 150 21.56 8.11 4.01
N SER A 151 20.39 7.48 3.93
CA SER A 151 20.22 6.04 4.11
C SER A 151 20.03 5.37 2.74
N ILE A 152 20.40 4.10 2.62
CA ILE A 152 20.24 3.33 1.38
C ILE A 152 19.24 2.18 1.58
N PRO A 153 18.40 1.85 0.58
CA PRO A 153 17.56 0.65 0.62
C PRO A 153 18.42 -0.61 0.78
N GLN A 154 17.96 -1.58 1.57
CA GLN A 154 18.52 -2.91 1.67
C GLN A 154 17.39 -3.95 1.78
N LYS A 155 17.75 -5.24 1.68
CA LYS A 155 16.81 -6.37 1.78
C LYS A 155 15.63 -6.29 0.80
N GLY A 156 15.89 -5.87 -0.44
CA GLY A 156 14.84 -5.66 -1.44
C GLY A 156 13.91 -4.49 -1.09
N GLY A 157 14.38 -3.51 -0.33
CA GLY A 157 13.64 -2.27 -0.03
C GLY A 157 12.74 -2.34 1.21
N ILE A 158 12.80 -3.38 2.05
CA ILE A 158 12.00 -3.43 3.30
C ILE A 158 12.71 -2.77 4.49
N VAL A 159 13.94 -2.31 4.29
CA VAL A 159 14.70 -1.56 5.28
C VAL A 159 15.53 -0.51 4.55
N ARG A 160 15.79 0.62 5.23
CA ARG A 160 16.82 1.57 4.83
C ARG A 160 17.90 1.61 5.91
N THR A 161 19.16 1.48 5.51
CA THR A 161 20.29 1.45 6.44
C THR A 161 21.15 2.69 6.25
N CYS A 162 21.39 3.42 7.33
CA CYS A 162 22.31 4.55 7.34
C CYS A 162 23.75 4.04 7.31
N GLN A 163 24.52 4.43 6.29
CA GLN A 163 25.93 4.02 6.18
C GLN A 163 26.86 4.72 7.19
N SER A 164 26.42 5.83 7.79
CA SER A 164 27.23 6.60 8.74
C SER A 164 27.12 6.13 10.18
N CYS A 165 25.96 5.59 10.60
CA CYS A 165 25.70 5.23 12.00
C CYS A 165 24.99 3.88 12.16
N GLU A 166 24.86 3.12 11.07
CA GLU A 166 24.30 1.77 10.99
C GLU A 166 22.83 1.63 11.43
N MET A 167 22.16 2.74 11.74
CA MET A 167 20.74 2.74 12.08
C MET A 167 19.90 2.20 10.93
N GLN A 168 19.00 1.27 11.26
CA GLN A 168 18.01 0.72 10.35
C GLN A 168 16.67 1.42 10.54
N HIS A 169 16.02 1.74 9.43
CA HIS A 169 14.69 2.31 9.38
C HIS A 169 13.77 1.35 8.63
N PHE A 170 12.59 1.10 9.20
CA PHE A 170 11.58 0.23 8.64
C PHE A 170 10.41 1.06 8.07
N PRO A 171 9.64 0.51 7.12
CA PRO A 171 8.45 1.14 6.58
C PRO A 171 7.50 1.61 7.69
N ARG A 172 6.95 2.80 7.53
CA ARG A 172 5.95 3.36 8.43
C ARG A 172 4.56 2.85 8.05
N THR A 173 3.78 2.43 9.04
CA THR A 173 2.35 2.18 8.92
C THR A 173 1.64 3.06 9.93
N ASP A 174 0.67 3.84 9.46
CA ASP A 174 -0.13 4.72 10.31
C ASP A 174 -1.50 4.07 10.54
N PRO A 175 -1.73 3.40 11.68
CA PRO A 175 -2.99 2.74 11.95
C PRO A 175 -4.13 3.75 12.11
N VAL A 176 -5.25 3.46 11.45
CA VAL A 176 -6.46 4.28 11.46
C VAL A 176 -7.63 3.38 11.85
N VAL A 177 -8.46 3.86 12.77
CA VAL A 177 -9.75 3.27 13.07
C VAL A 177 -10.83 3.99 12.27
N ILE A 178 -11.70 3.23 11.63
CA ILE A 178 -12.95 3.72 11.02
C ILE A 178 -14.10 2.94 11.66
N MET A 179 -15.11 3.64 12.15
CA MET A 179 -16.13 3.04 13.02
C MET A 179 -17.54 3.50 12.67
N LEU A 180 -18.43 2.53 12.47
CA LEU A 180 -19.87 2.77 12.37
C LEU A 180 -20.49 2.64 13.76
N VAL A 181 -20.78 3.78 14.39
CA VAL A 181 -21.47 3.84 15.68
C VAL A 181 -22.98 3.72 15.43
N TYR A 182 -23.65 2.82 16.14
CA TYR A 182 -25.08 2.60 15.98
C TYR A 182 -25.81 2.40 17.31
N LYS A 183 -27.10 2.72 17.31
CA LYS A 183 -28.04 2.45 18.39
C LYS A 183 -29.41 2.15 17.79
N ASP A 184 -29.94 0.96 18.08
CA ASP A 184 -31.19 0.46 17.50
C ASP A 184 -31.16 0.55 15.97
N GLN A 185 -32.06 1.32 15.37
CA GLN A 185 -32.18 1.52 13.91
C GLN A 185 -31.42 2.75 13.39
N HIS A 186 -30.61 3.40 14.23
CA HIS A 186 -29.90 4.64 13.89
C HIS A 186 -28.40 4.43 13.91
N CYS A 187 -27.68 5.16 13.06
CA CYS A 187 -26.23 5.25 13.09
C CYS A 187 -25.78 6.71 13.11
N LEU A 188 -24.57 6.92 13.62
CA LEU A 188 -23.89 8.21 13.63
C LEU A 188 -22.98 8.29 12.41
N LEU A 189 -23.13 9.36 11.64
CA LEU A 189 -22.27 9.69 10.53
C LEU A 189 -21.77 11.13 10.69
N GLY A 190 -20.53 11.36 10.29
CA GLY A 190 -19.90 12.68 10.25
C GLY A 190 -19.86 13.24 8.84
N GLN A 191 -19.80 14.57 8.75
CA GLN A 191 -19.50 15.27 7.51
C GLN A 191 -18.35 16.24 7.75
N ASN A 192 -17.27 16.07 7.00
CA ASN A 192 -16.15 17.00 7.04
C ASN A 192 -16.57 18.33 6.40
N ARG A 193 -16.44 19.45 7.13
CA ARG A 193 -16.78 20.80 6.65
C ARG A 193 -16.11 21.17 5.31
N ARG A 194 -14.93 20.63 5.01
CA ARG A 194 -14.21 20.86 3.74
C ARG A 194 -14.81 20.08 2.56
N ARG A 195 -15.59 19.03 2.82
CA ARG A 195 -16.28 18.20 1.83
C ARG A 195 -17.80 18.31 2.00
N ALA A 196 -18.30 19.52 2.20
CA ALA A 196 -19.73 19.80 2.35
C ALA A 196 -20.49 19.65 1.01
N ASN A 197 -20.43 18.47 0.39
CA ASN A 197 -21.12 18.11 -0.85
C ASN A 197 -22.33 17.19 -0.59
N GLY A 198 -22.82 17.12 0.66
CA GLY A 198 -23.92 16.25 1.07
C GLY A 198 -23.50 14.81 1.40
N PHE A 199 -22.23 14.45 1.27
CA PHE A 199 -21.73 13.14 1.68
C PHE A 199 -21.51 13.07 3.20
N TYR A 200 -21.97 11.97 3.80
CA TYR A 200 -21.76 11.61 5.20
C TYR A 200 -21.04 10.27 5.24
N SER A 201 -20.09 10.11 6.17
CA SER A 201 -19.34 8.87 6.35
C SER A 201 -19.29 8.45 7.81
N ALA A 202 -18.88 7.20 8.04
CA ALA A 202 -18.42 6.78 9.36
C ALA A 202 -17.32 7.75 9.85
N LEU A 203 -17.22 7.87 11.18
CA LEU A 203 -16.11 8.58 11.80
C LEU A 203 -14.83 7.77 11.61
N ALA A 204 -13.69 8.45 11.59
CA ALA A 204 -12.40 7.78 11.49
C ALA A 204 -11.28 8.68 12.05
N GLY A 205 -10.27 8.05 12.64
CA GLY A 205 -9.13 8.77 13.19
C GLY A 205 -7.90 7.90 13.37
N PHE A 206 -6.75 8.53 13.51
CA PHE A 206 -5.49 7.84 13.74
C PHE A 206 -5.46 7.25 15.15
N MET A 207 -4.83 6.09 15.31
CA MET A 207 -4.53 5.57 16.64
C MET A 207 -3.28 6.26 17.18
N ASP A 208 -3.29 6.56 18.48
CA ASP A 208 -2.13 7.10 19.18
C ASP A 208 -1.16 6.01 19.66
N HIS A 209 0.03 6.43 20.08
CA HIS A 209 1.04 5.52 20.62
C HIS A 209 0.53 4.85 21.90
N ALA A 210 0.69 3.53 21.97
CA ALA A 210 0.21 2.70 23.08
C ALA A 210 -1.32 2.74 23.29
N GLU A 211 -2.08 3.04 22.24
CA GLU A 211 -3.53 2.98 22.24
C GLU A 211 -4.03 1.66 21.60
N SER A 212 -4.97 0.98 22.25
CA SER A 212 -5.69 -0.14 21.62
C SER A 212 -6.69 0.34 20.58
N ILE A 213 -7.12 -0.55 19.67
CA ILE A 213 -8.14 -0.23 18.65
C ILE A 213 -9.42 0.29 19.34
N GLU A 214 -9.83 -0.34 20.43
CA GLU A 214 -11.05 0.01 21.14
C GLU A 214 -10.93 1.31 21.94
N GLU A 215 -9.73 1.67 22.42
CA GLU A 215 -9.47 2.97 23.04
C GLU A 215 -9.52 4.08 21.99
N ALA A 216 -8.85 3.90 20.85
CA ALA A 216 -8.87 4.85 19.73
C ALA A 216 -10.30 5.11 19.25
N VAL A 217 -11.10 4.05 19.10
CA VAL A 217 -12.52 4.19 18.74
C VAL A 217 -13.29 5.03 19.75
N ARG A 218 -13.08 4.81 21.05
CA ARG A 218 -13.78 5.57 22.10
C ARG A 218 -13.36 7.04 22.11
N ARG A 219 -12.05 7.30 22.01
CA ARG A 219 -11.49 8.66 22.00
C ARG A 219 -12.00 9.45 20.79
N GLU A 220 -11.81 8.93 19.58
CA GLU A 220 -12.18 9.62 18.33
C GLU A 220 -13.69 9.93 18.28
N VAL A 221 -14.55 8.98 18.64
CA VAL A 221 -16.00 9.23 18.68
C VAL A 221 -16.34 10.31 19.71
N LYS A 222 -15.71 10.29 20.88
CA LYS A 222 -15.95 11.29 21.93
C LYS A 222 -15.50 12.68 21.50
N GLU A 223 -14.34 12.80 20.87
CA GLU A 223 -13.77 14.06 20.40
C GLU A 223 -14.59 14.68 19.26
N GLU A 224 -15.00 13.89 18.27
CA GLU A 224 -15.70 14.41 17.09
C GLU A 224 -17.20 14.63 17.30
N SER A 225 -17.84 13.86 18.20
CA SER A 225 -19.30 13.86 18.35
C SER A 225 -19.82 14.04 19.78
N GLY A 226 -18.97 13.93 20.79
CA GLY A 226 -19.36 13.97 22.20
C GLY A 226 -20.02 12.69 22.73
N VAL A 227 -20.23 11.68 21.88
CA VAL A 227 -20.91 10.42 22.24
C VAL A 227 -19.97 9.46 22.98
N ASP A 228 -20.48 8.84 24.05
CA ASP A 228 -19.77 7.78 24.77
C ASP A 228 -20.09 6.39 24.21
N ILE A 229 -19.06 5.59 23.98
CA ILE A 229 -19.18 4.24 23.39
C ILE A 229 -19.07 3.16 24.47
N LYS A 230 -20.08 2.27 24.49
CA LYS A 230 -20.13 1.13 25.41
C LYS A 230 -19.26 -0.04 24.96
N SER A 231 -19.56 -0.60 23.79
CA SER A 231 -18.91 -1.80 23.24
C SER A 231 -18.32 -1.51 21.87
N VAL A 232 -17.11 -2.03 21.64
CA VAL A 232 -16.42 -1.98 20.35
C VAL A 232 -16.21 -3.41 19.89
N ILE A 233 -16.46 -3.68 18.61
CA ILE A 233 -16.22 -4.98 17.98
C ILE A 233 -15.45 -4.68 16.69
N CYS A 234 -14.24 -5.23 16.57
CA CYS A 234 -13.51 -5.18 15.32
C CYS A 234 -14.25 -6.03 14.28
N HIS A 235 -14.65 -5.41 13.17
CA HIS A 235 -15.25 -6.12 12.05
C HIS A 235 -14.18 -6.73 11.16
N SER A 236 -13.22 -5.91 10.72
CA SER A 236 -12.14 -6.29 9.82
C SER A 236 -11.07 -5.19 9.70
N SER A 237 -10.00 -5.46 8.94
CA SER A 237 -8.90 -4.53 8.65
C SER A 237 -8.68 -4.39 7.15
N GLN A 238 -8.34 -3.19 6.68
CA GLN A 238 -8.08 -2.88 5.28
C GLN A 238 -6.83 -1.97 5.17
N PRO A 239 -5.84 -2.30 4.32
CA PRO A 239 -4.70 -1.44 4.01
C PRO A 239 -5.05 -0.16 3.23
#